data_AF-A0A4Y4CYC7-F1
#
_entry.id   AF-A0A4Y4CYC7-F1
#
_cell.length_a   1.000
_cell.length_b   1.000
_cell.length_c   1.000
_cell.angle_alpha   90.00
_cell.angle_beta   90.00
_cell.angle_gamma   90.00
#
_symmetry.space_group_name_H-M   'P 1'
#
loop_
_entity.id
_entity.type
_entity.pdbx_description
1 polymer ?
#
loop_
_entity_poly.entity_id
_entity_poly.type
_entity_poly.pdbx_seq_one_letter_code
_entity_poly.pdbx_strand_id
1 'polypeptide(L)'
;MGSYYNGSYAEFLDSLKAAGVVIRNESEVRERLAESQRWRTAFMTLAANGRTLGIEFSVEGSRSDARAVQKVLAQHAFPAEKEAAFIAQLTAQH
;
A
#
# COMPACT_ATOMS: atom_id res chain seq x y z
N MET A 1 -3.34 28.18 6.56
CA MET A 1 -2.75 26.86 6.89
C MET A 1 -3.86 25.83 6.86
N GLY A 2 -4.07 25.18 5.72
CA GLY A 2 -5.12 24.17 5.54
C GLY A 2 -4.50 22.78 5.57
N SER A 3 -4.34 22.21 6.76
CA SER A 3 -3.94 20.81 6.92
C SER A 3 -5.17 19.92 6.70
N TYR A 4 -5.57 19.75 5.44
CA TYR A 4 -6.54 18.73 5.07
C TYR A 4 -5.87 17.36 5.21
N TYR A 5 -6.23 16.62 6.28
CA TYR A 5 -6.32 15.16 6.29
C TYR A 5 -5.09 14.36 5.78
N ASN A 6 -3.87 14.75 6.14
CA ASN A 6 -2.68 13.96 5.82
C ASN A 6 -2.53 12.68 6.67
N GLY A 7 -3.35 12.49 7.71
CA GLY A 7 -3.18 11.39 8.67
C GLY A 7 -3.43 10.00 8.09
N SER A 8 -4.45 9.81 7.25
CA SER A 8 -4.93 8.45 6.96
C SER A 8 -4.07 7.63 5.99
N TYR A 9 -3.38 8.25 5.03
CA TYR A 9 -2.53 7.50 4.08
C TYR A 9 -1.08 7.40 4.54
N ALA A 10 -0.58 8.40 5.28
CA ALA A 10 0.78 8.37 5.83
C ALA A 10 0.91 7.28 6.91
N GLU A 11 -0.06 7.17 7.83
CA GLU A 11 -0.12 6.10 8.83
C GLU A 11 -0.30 4.72 8.19
N PHE A 12 -1.05 4.64 7.08
CA PHE A 12 -1.19 3.42 6.30
C PHE A 12 0.14 2.94 5.72
N LEU A 13 0.88 3.84 5.07
CA LEU A 13 2.20 3.51 4.50
C LEU A 13 3.20 3.14 5.59
N ASP A 14 3.16 3.80 6.75
CA ASP A 14 3.99 3.45 7.90
C ASP A 14 3.66 2.05 8.44
N SER A 15 2.36 1.75 8.56
CA SER A 15 1.88 0.42 8.98
C SER A 15 2.23 -0.69 7.98
N LEU A 16 2.20 -0.40 6.67
CA LEU A 16 2.67 -1.34 5.63
C LEU A 16 4.16 -1.64 5.78
N LYS A 17 4.99 -0.61 6.01
CA LYS A 17 6.42 -0.79 6.26
C LYS A 17 6.67 -1.57 7.55
N ALA A 18 5.94 -1.29 8.62
CA ALA A 18 5.99 -2.04 9.86
C ALA A 18 5.58 -3.52 9.68
N ALA A 19 4.73 -3.82 8.70
CA ALA A 19 4.36 -5.17 8.30
C ALA A 19 5.42 -5.87 7.41
N GLY A 20 6.52 -5.19 7.06
CA GLY A 20 7.60 -5.72 6.23
C GLY A 20 7.44 -5.46 4.73
N VAL A 21 6.55 -4.54 4.34
CA VAL A 21 6.40 -4.14 2.93
C VAL A 21 7.41 -3.03 2.59
N VAL A 22 8.26 -3.31 1.62
CA VAL A 22 9.16 -2.35 1.00
C VAL A 22 8.44 -1.68 -0.17
N ILE A 23 8.34 -0.35 -0.11
CA ILE A 23 7.70 0.45 -1.14
C ILE A 23 8.80 1.12 -1.98
N ARG A 24 8.97 0.65 -3.21
CA ARG A 24 9.87 1.28 -4.17
C ARG A 24 9.20 2.52 -4.77
N ASN A 25 9.95 3.61 -4.83
CA ASN A 25 9.46 4.92 -5.27
C ASN A 25 8.33 5.47 -4.36
N GLU A 26 8.54 5.40 -3.03
CA GLU A 26 7.56 5.83 -2.02
C GLU A 26 7.10 7.29 -2.19
N SER A 27 7.99 8.19 -2.63
CA SER A 27 7.64 9.59 -2.88
C SER A 27 6.50 9.72 -3.88
N GLU A 28 6.60 9.02 -5.01
CA GLU A 28 5.58 9.04 -6.06
C GLU A 28 4.26 8.40 -5.57
N VAL A 29 4.34 7.34 -4.75
CA VAL A 29 3.15 6.78 -4.09
C VAL A 29 2.48 7.83 -3.21
N ARG A 30 3.24 8.53 -2.37
CA ARG A 30 2.70 9.57 -1.49
C ARG A 30 2.09 10.72 -2.27
N GLU A 31 2.75 11.16 -3.33
CA GLU A 31 2.26 12.22 -4.21
C GLU A 31 0.91 11.83 -4.83
N ARG A 32 0.82 10.65 -5.45
CA ARG A 32 -0.43 10.17 -6.07
C ARG A 32 -1.56 9.95 -5.06
N LEU A 33 -1.23 9.52 -3.84
CA LEU A 33 -2.18 9.36 -2.75
C LEU A 33 -2.66 10.72 -2.21
N ALA A 34 -1.77 11.72 -2.12
CA ALA A 34 -2.11 13.07 -1.69
C ALA A 34 -2.92 13.84 -2.76
N GLU A 35 -2.64 13.60 -4.03
CA GLU A 35 -3.38 14.17 -5.16
C GLU A 35 -4.82 13.60 -5.28
N SER A 36 -5.02 12.37 -4.83
CA SER A 36 -6.31 11.67 -4.95
C SER A 36 -7.18 11.85 -3.71
N GLN A 37 -8.37 12.45 -3.87
CA GLN A 37 -9.41 12.47 -2.84
C GLN A 37 -9.82 11.04 -2.40
N ARG A 38 -9.61 10.04 -3.27
CA ARG A 38 -9.84 8.62 -3.02
C ARG A 38 -8.53 7.84 -3.03
N TRP A 39 -7.61 8.18 -2.13
CA TRP A 39 -6.29 7.54 -2.01
C TRP A 39 -6.35 6.01 -1.92
N ARG A 40 -7.39 5.42 -1.31
CA ARG A 40 -7.55 3.95 -1.23
C ARG A 40 -7.68 3.29 -2.61
N THR A 41 -8.48 3.89 -3.49
CA THR A 41 -8.65 3.40 -4.87
C THR A 41 -7.38 3.64 -5.68
N ALA A 42 -6.76 4.81 -5.51
CA ALA A 42 -5.49 5.13 -6.15
C ALA A 42 -4.41 4.13 -5.74
N PHE A 43 -4.30 3.79 -4.45
CA PHE A 43 -3.37 2.78 -3.94
C PHE A 43 -3.56 1.44 -4.64
N MET A 44 -4.78 0.92 -4.74
CA MET A 44 -5.03 -0.35 -5.44
C MET A 44 -4.65 -0.28 -6.91
N THR A 45 -4.91 0.85 -7.57
CA THR A 45 -4.49 1.07 -8.95
C THR A 45 -2.97 1.14 -9.08
N LEU A 46 -2.26 1.76 -8.13
CA LEU A 46 -0.80 1.81 -8.08
C LEU A 46 -0.19 0.45 -7.70
N ALA A 47 -0.84 -0.34 -6.87
CA ALA A 47 -0.42 -1.71 -6.62
C ALA A 47 -0.51 -2.56 -7.90
N ALA A 48 -1.61 -2.43 -8.65
CA ALA A 48 -1.83 -3.19 -9.87
C ALA A 48 -1.02 -2.66 -11.08
N ASN A 49 -0.90 -1.34 -11.24
CA ASN A 49 -0.33 -0.68 -12.43
C ASN A 49 0.92 0.15 -12.13
N GLY A 50 1.30 0.33 -10.86
CA GLY A 50 2.41 1.21 -10.48
C GLY A 50 3.76 0.76 -11.01
N ARG A 51 3.88 -0.50 -11.47
CA ARG A 51 5.08 -1.00 -12.14
C ARG A 51 5.43 -0.19 -13.39
N THR A 52 4.46 0.40 -14.10
CA THR A 52 4.73 1.30 -15.23
C THR A 52 5.29 2.65 -14.80
N LEU A 53 5.07 3.04 -13.54
CA LEU A 53 5.58 4.25 -12.89
C LEU A 53 6.86 3.97 -12.06
N GLY A 54 7.41 2.76 -12.13
CA GLY A 54 8.53 2.33 -11.29
C GLY A 54 8.18 2.18 -9.80
N ILE A 55 6.89 2.13 -9.47
CA ILE A 55 6.38 1.85 -8.14
C ILE A 55 6.20 0.33 -8.02
N GLU A 56 6.89 -0.25 -7.06
CA GLU A 56 6.80 -1.68 -6.79
C GLU A 56 6.65 -1.88 -5.29
N PHE A 57 5.70 -2.74 -4.92
CA PHE A 57 5.54 -3.19 -3.55
C PHE A 57 6.19 -4.56 -3.46
N SER A 58 7.14 -4.70 -2.55
CA SER A 58 7.84 -5.94 -2.31
C SER A 58 7.81 -6.25 -0.84
N VAL A 59 8.03 -7.49 -0.48
CA VAL A 59 8.08 -7.91 0.92
C VAL A 59 9.50 -8.31 1.27
N GLU A 60 10.01 -7.78 2.38
CA GLU A 60 11.36 -8.12 2.83
C GLU A 60 11.34 -9.45 3.60
N GLY A 61 11.87 -10.50 2.97
CA GLY A 61 12.13 -11.80 3.60
C GLY A 61 11.02 -12.86 3.48
N SER A 62 11.39 -14.11 3.81
CA SER A 62 10.53 -15.32 3.69
C SER A 62 9.34 -15.37 4.66
N ARG A 63 9.19 -14.37 5.52
CA ARG A 63 8.10 -14.26 6.47
C ARG A 63 7.57 -12.83 6.48
N SER A 64 7.20 -12.35 5.31
CA SER A 64 6.22 -11.28 5.25
C SER A 64 5.01 -11.77 6.04
N ASP A 65 4.65 -11.07 7.10
CA ASP A 65 3.42 -11.35 7.80
C ASP A 65 2.30 -10.90 6.88
N ALA A 66 1.94 -11.76 5.92
CA ALA A 66 0.76 -11.59 5.06
C ALA A 66 -0.47 -11.26 5.91
N ARG A 67 -0.51 -11.80 7.14
CA ARG A 67 -1.48 -11.44 8.18
C ARG A 67 -1.35 -10.01 8.70
N ALA A 68 -0.14 -9.47 8.89
CA ALA A 68 0.06 -8.07 9.25
C ALA A 68 -0.36 -7.15 8.10
N VAL A 69 0.04 -7.44 6.87
CA VAL A 69 -0.39 -6.68 5.68
C VAL A 69 -1.91 -6.70 5.52
N GLN A 70 -2.53 -7.88 5.67
CA GLN A 70 -3.99 -8.04 5.71
C GLN A 70 -4.60 -7.18 6.83
N LYS A 71 -4.09 -7.28 8.06
CA LYS A 71 -4.61 -6.51 9.19
C LYS A 71 -4.54 -5.00 8.95
N VAL A 72 -3.47 -4.51 8.32
CA VAL A 72 -3.36 -3.10 7.94
C VAL A 72 -4.44 -2.74 6.91
N LEU A 73 -4.60 -3.51 5.84
CA LEU A 73 -5.62 -3.24 4.83
C LEU A 73 -7.06 -3.31 5.41
N ALA A 74 -7.37 -4.31 6.24
CA ALA A 74 -8.64 -4.42 6.95
C ALA A 74 -8.93 -3.20 7.83
N GLN A 75 -7.93 -2.69 8.57
CA GLN A 75 -8.05 -1.49 9.40
C GLN A 75 -8.40 -0.24 8.59
N HIS A 76 -7.96 -0.17 7.33
CA HIS A 76 -8.25 0.95 6.44
C HIS A 76 -9.50 0.75 5.57
N ALA A 77 -10.37 -0.20 5.93
CA ALA A 77 -11.63 -0.52 5.26
C ALA A 77 -11.46 -0.96 3.80
N PHE A 78 -10.37 -1.66 3.49
CA PHE A 78 -10.26 -2.40 2.24
C PHE A 78 -11.10 -3.68 2.32
N PRO A 79 -11.71 -4.13 1.21
CA PRO A 79 -12.45 -5.38 1.18
C PRO A 79 -11.50 -6.59 1.06
N ALA A 80 -11.84 -7.68 1.75
CA ALA A 80 -11.05 -8.92 1.83
C ALA A 80 -10.55 -9.46 0.48
N GLU A 81 -11.35 -9.31 -0.59
CA GLU A 81 -10.96 -9.71 -1.94
C GLU A 81 -9.74 -8.93 -2.45
N LYS A 82 -9.70 -7.61 -2.21
CA LYS A 82 -8.58 -6.75 -2.61
C LYS A 82 -7.36 -6.98 -1.73
N GLU A 83 -7.57 -7.30 -0.46
CA GLU A 83 -6.49 -7.66 0.48
C GLU A 83 -5.77 -8.93 0.04
N ALA A 84 -6.54 -9.98 -0.25
CA ALA A 84 -6.00 -11.25 -0.73
C ALA A 84 -5.31 -11.09 -2.09
N ALA A 85 -5.89 -10.32 -3.01
CA ALA A 85 -5.28 -10.04 -4.30
C ALA A 85 -3.93 -9.30 -4.18
N PHE A 86 -3.84 -8.32 -3.28
CA PHE A 86 -2.61 -7.58 -3.03
C PHE A 86 -1.53 -8.48 -2.42
N ILE A 87 -1.89 -9.29 -1.40
CA ILE A 87 -0.95 -10.25 -0.80
C ILE A 87 -0.48 -11.28 -1.82
N ALA A 88 -1.40 -11.83 -2.63
CA ALA A 88 -1.06 -12.77 -3.68
C ALA A 88 -0.08 -12.14 -4.69
N GLN A 89 -0.29 -10.87 -5.07
CA GLN A 89 0.63 -10.13 -5.93
C GLN A 89 2.01 -9.96 -5.29
N LEU A 90 2.08 -9.59 -4.00
CA LEU A 90 3.34 -9.48 -3.26
C LEU A 90 4.12 -10.79 -3.23
N THR A 91 3.42 -11.91 -2.99
CA THR A 91 4.04 -13.25 -2.95
C THR A 91 4.39 -13.82 -4.33
N ALA A 92 3.67 -13.41 -5.38
CA ALA A 92 3.89 -13.90 -6.74
C ALA A 92 5.10 -13.23 -7.44
N GLN A 93 5.64 -12.13 -6.87
CA GLN A 93 6.83 -11.46 -7.37
C GLN A 93 8.14 -12.02 -6.79
N HIS A 94 8.10 -13.09 -6.00
CA HIS A 94 9.25 -13.75 -5.37
C HIS A 94 9.61 -15.09 -6.05
#